data_AF-A0A258B2Y6-F1
#
_entry.id   AF-A0A258B2Y6-F1
#
_cell.length_a   1.000
_cell.length_b   1.000
_cell.length_c   1.000
_cell.angle_alpha   90.00
_cell.angle_beta   90.00
_cell.angle_gamma   90.00
#
_symmetry.space_group_name_H-M   'P 1'
#
loop_
_entity.id
_entity.type
_entity.pdbx_description
1 polymer ?
#
loop_
_entity_poly.entity_id
_entity_poly.type
_entity_poly.pdbx_seq_one_letter_code
_entity_poly.pdbx_strand_id
1 'polypeptide(L)'
;MCMSALGRASHRPPSLKIAHIMPGSIIEEAAYIDRMATVRGSWVGPKTYVGAMTEVSHSFAWGAGLENWRLASFIEVTDDFLLASLKQQPFGGARCGPATRLLALVLMVVTTPLALMSMAWSRLARQRAAFTRTLVILPPPGTQDRYTRTAPLHALNGMRGLFSRWPELWRVWRGEMHLVGNRPLTPARAALLGDEFEQLWLGCSAGVFSLADVANDGLQDHEAALAHAAYYSVQRSFWMNLRILMRCLPRFLTLRPEHDGSVASTAIKTHNACHA
;
A
#
# COMPACT_ATOMS: atom_id res chain seq x y z
N MET A 1 64.31 -18.84 -8.47
CA MET A 1 63.72 -18.26 -9.70
C MET A 1 62.72 -19.27 -10.24
N CYS A 2 61.44 -18.89 -10.38
CA CYS A 2 60.31 -19.59 -11.05
C CYS A 2 59.87 -21.00 -10.57
N MET A 3 58.63 -21.12 -10.06
CA MET A 3 57.40 -21.69 -10.72
C MET A 3 57.43 -23.23 -10.80
N SER A 4 56.37 -24.03 -10.59
CA SER A 4 54.95 -23.93 -10.21
C SER A 4 54.43 -25.38 -10.17
N ALA A 5 53.44 -25.73 -9.33
CA ALA A 5 52.31 -26.66 -9.61
C ALA A 5 51.58 -27.03 -8.29
N LEU A 6 50.44 -26.37 -8.00
CA LEU A 6 49.07 -26.88 -8.19
C LEU A 6 48.62 -27.96 -7.19
N GLY A 7 47.87 -27.54 -6.17
CA GLY A 7 47.06 -28.39 -5.29
C GLY A 7 45.66 -27.79 -5.09
N ARG A 8 44.70 -28.35 -5.83
CA ARG A 8 43.25 -28.09 -5.89
C ARG A 8 42.62 -27.31 -4.72
N ALA A 9 42.05 -26.15 -5.06
CA ALA A 9 41.00 -25.52 -4.26
C ALA A 9 39.72 -26.38 -4.32
N SER A 10 39.43 -27.08 -3.22
CA SER A 10 38.15 -27.73 -2.98
C SER A 10 37.08 -26.66 -2.75
N HIS A 11 36.38 -26.29 -3.82
CA HIS A 11 35.18 -25.46 -3.75
C HIS A 11 34.05 -26.28 -3.08
N ARG A 12 33.98 -26.26 -1.74
CA ARG A 12 32.77 -26.70 -1.03
C ARG A 12 31.65 -25.71 -1.38
N PRO A 13 30.44 -26.18 -1.74
CA PRO A 13 29.27 -25.29 -1.75
C PRO A 13 29.06 -24.72 -0.34
N PRO A 14 28.54 -23.50 -0.19
CA PRO A 14 28.19 -22.95 1.12
C PRO A 14 27.27 -23.95 1.81
N SER A 15 27.65 -24.40 3.00
CA SER A 15 26.83 -25.31 3.80
C SER A 15 25.46 -24.68 4.00
N LEU A 16 24.42 -25.33 3.48
CA LEU A 16 23.03 -25.04 3.82
C LEU A 16 22.91 -25.13 5.34
N LYS A 17 22.96 -23.99 6.03
CA LYS A 17 22.79 -23.94 7.48
C LYS A 17 21.31 -24.17 7.77
N ILE A 18 21.00 -25.35 8.26
CA ILE A 18 19.62 -25.81 8.49
C ILE A 18 19.10 -25.18 9.79
N ALA A 19 17.77 -25.11 9.95
CA ALA A 19 17.15 -24.81 11.23
C ALA A 19 17.37 -25.96 12.24
N HIS A 20 17.48 -25.63 13.53
CA HIS A 20 17.69 -26.58 14.61
C HIS A 20 16.44 -26.70 15.48
N ILE A 21 15.74 -27.82 15.40
CA ILE A 21 14.59 -28.13 16.24
C ILE A 21 15.04 -29.08 17.34
N MET A 22 14.99 -28.61 18.59
CA MET A 22 15.46 -29.33 19.77
C MET A 22 14.31 -30.11 20.44
N PRO A 23 14.61 -31.08 21.33
CA PRO A 23 13.60 -31.85 22.03
C PRO A 23 12.61 -31.00 22.84
N GLY A 24 11.36 -31.46 22.92
CA GLY A 24 10.28 -30.77 23.61
C GLY A 24 9.69 -29.59 22.83
N SER A 25 10.09 -29.40 21.58
CA SER A 25 9.51 -28.40 20.69
C SER A 25 8.35 -28.98 19.88
N ILE A 26 7.28 -28.21 19.72
CA ILE A 26 6.09 -28.58 18.95
C ILE A 26 5.91 -27.54 17.85
N ILE A 27 5.85 -27.98 16.60
CA ILE A 27 5.67 -27.11 15.43
C ILE A 27 4.31 -27.42 14.82
N GLU A 28 3.45 -26.41 14.79
CA GLU A 28 2.08 -26.52 14.26
C GLU A 28 2.03 -26.38 12.73
N GLU A 29 0.84 -26.62 12.18
CA GLU A 29 0.59 -26.60 10.73
C GLU A 29 1.04 -25.28 10.07
N ALA A 30 1.76 -25.42 8.95
CA ALA A 30 2.23 -24.31 8.12
C ALA A 30 3.08 -23.27 8.86
N ALA A 31 3.67 -23.62 10.00
CA ALA A 31 4.74 -22.83 10.60
C ALA A 31 6.04 -22.99 9.77
N TYR A 32 6.76 -21.89 9.59
CA TYR A 32 8.01 -21.87 8.83
C TYR A 32 9.15 -21.42 9.73
N ILE A 33 10.23 -22.18 9.76
CA ILE A 33 11.42 -21.90 10.56
C ILE A 33 12.58 -21.66 9.57
N ASP A 34 13.10 -20.44 9.53
CA ASP A 34 14.18 -20.08 8.62
C ASP A 34 15.53 -20.63 9.10
N ARG A 35 16.52 -20.57 8.20
CA ARG A 35 17.89 -21.04 8.38
C ARG A 35 18.51 -20.53 9.67
N MET A 36 19.26 -21.39 10.35
CA MET A 36 19.96 -21.08 11.61
C MET A 36 19.05 -20.70 12.79
N ALA A 37 17.73 -20.76 12.65
CA ALA A 37 16.85 -20.59 13.81
C ALA A 37 16.93 -21.82 14.72
N THR A 38 16.82 -21.62 16.03
CA THR A 38 16.85 -22.69 17.03
C THR A 38 15.58 -22.66 17.87
N VAL A 39 14.83 -23.76 17.90
CA VAL A 39 13.58 -23.88 18.67
C VAL A 39 13.73 -24.96 19.72
N ARG A 40 13.62 -24.61 21.01
CA ARG A 40 13.87 -25.52 22.13
C ARG A 40 12.80 -25.47 23.21
N GLY A 41 12.14 -26.60 23.47
CA GLY A 41 11.16 -26.70 24.55
C GLY A 41 10.01 -25.69 24.37
N SER A 42 9.68 -25.39 23.12
CA SER A 42 8.82 -24.27 22.72
C SER A 42 7.73 -24.77 21.77
N TRP A 43 6.57 -24.14 21.83
CA TRP A 43 5.47 -24.41 20.91
C TRP A 43 5.38 -23.26 19.90
N VAL A 44 5.47 -23.59 18.61
CA VAL A 44 5.31 -22.63 17.52
C VAL A 44 3.93 -22.85 16.93
N GLY A 45 3.06 -21.88 17.14
CA GLY A 45 1.67 -21.87 16.71
C GLY A 45 1.51 -21.92 15.19
N PRO A 46 0.31 -22.29 14.69
CA PRO A 46 0.08 -22.52 13.27
C PRO A 46 0.29 -21.24 12.49
N LYS A 47 0.87 -21.39 11.29
CA LYS A 47 1.16 -20.25 10.39
C LYS A 47 1.99 -19.17 11.09
N THR A 48 3.04 -19.56 11.80
CA THR A 48 4.01 -18.63 12.40
C THR A 48 5.35 -18.78 11.69
N TYR A 49 5.98 -17.65 11.35
CA TYR A 49 7.32 -17.57 10.80
C TYR A 49 8.30 -17.30 11.94
N VAL A 50 9.36 -18.10 12.02
CA VAL A 50 10.50 -17.86 12.91
C VAL A 50 11.70 -17.50 12.04
N GLY A 51 12.24 -16.31 12.32
CA GLY A 51 13.32 -15.68 11.58
C GLY A 51 14.65 -16.40 11.61
N ALA A 52 15.49 -16.11 10.62
CA ALA A 52 16.85 -16.63 10.60
C ALA A 52 17.62 -16.21 11.84
N MET A 53 18.50 -17.10 12.34
CA MET A 53 19.34 -16.84 13.52
C MET A 53 18.56 -16.47 14.80
N THR A 54 17.28 -16.79 14.87
CA THR A 54 16.44 -16.52 16.05
C THR A 54 16.40 -17.73 16.97
N GLU A 55 16.52 -17.51 18.28
CA GLU A 55 16.37 -18.55 19.30
C GLU A 55 15.03 -18.42 20.03
N VAL A 56 14.22 -19.48 19.99
CA VAL A 56 12.93 -19.56 20.67
C VAL A 56 13.01 -20.68 21.71
N SER A 57 13.27 -20.30 22.96
CA SER A 57 13.52 -21.22 24.06
C SER A 57 12.50 -21.08 25.18
N HIS A 58 11.81 -22.18 25.51
CA HIS A 58 10.80 -22.23 26.57
C HIS A 58 9.68 -21.19 26.40
N SER A 59 9.16 -21.08 25.18
CA SER A 59 8.13 -20.10 24.84
C SER A 59 7.00 -20.67 23.98
N PHE A 60 5.82 -20.05 24.10
CA PHE A 60 4.74 -20.15 23.12
C PHE A 60 4.91 -19.01 22.11
N ALA A 61 5.25 -19.34 20.87
CA ALA A 61 5.39 -18.38 19.78
C ALA A 61 4.17 -18.47 18.87
N TRP A 62 3.40 -17.38 18.75
CA TRP A 62 2.20 -17.35 17.91
C TRP A 62 2.02 -15.99 17.23
N GLY A 63 2.15 -15.97 15.90
CA GLY A 63 2.12 -14.73 15.14
C GLY A 63 3.28 -13.80 15.51
N ALA A 64 2.98 -12.62 16.04
CA ALA A 64 3.96 -11.69 16.60
C ALA A 64 4.16 -11.85 18.12
N GLY A 65 3.34 -12.68 18.78
CA GLY A 65 3.39 -12.87 20.23
C GLY A 65 4.38 -13.96 20.64
N LEU A 66 5.14 -13.68 21.69
CA LEU A 66 6.03 -14.63 22.33
C LEU A 66 5.79 -14.64 23.84
N GLU A 67 5.26 -15.73 24.36
CA GLU A 67 5.02 -15.92 25.80
C GLU A 67 6.04 -16.90 26.37
N ASN A 68 6.91 -16.43 27.28
CA ASN A 68 7.84 -17.31 27.98
C ASN A 68 7.16 -17.88 29.24
N TRP A 69 6.84 -19.18 29.19
CA TRP A 69 6.11 -19.85 30.27
C TRP A 69 6.96 -20.10 31.52
N ARG A 70 8.29 -20.00 31.43
CA ARG A 70 9.18 -20.09 32.61
C ARG A 70 9.28 -18.76 33.35
N LEU A 71 9.30 -17.66 32.61
CA LEU A 71 9.43 -16.31 33.16
C LEU A 71 8.08 -15.63 33.41
N ALA A 72 6.97 -16.27 33.01
CA ALA A 72 5.62 -15.70 33.02
C ALA A 72 5.58 -14.30 32.36
N SER A 73 6.28 -14.16 31.23
CA SER A 73 6.38 -12.90 30.50
C SER A 73 5.83 -13.02 29.09
N PHE A 74 5.20 -11.96 28.62
CA PHE A 74 4.70 -11.83 27.26
C PHE A 74 5.38 -10.65 26.57
N ILE A 75 5.88 -10.88 25.36
CA ILE A 75 6.43 -9.84 24.49
C ILE A 75 5.81 -9.95 23.10
N GLU A 76 5.43 -8.81 22.54
CA GLU A 76 5.05 -8.70 21.14
C GLU A 76 6.28 -8.26 20.34
N VAL A 77 6.72 -9.12 19.43
CA VAL A 77 7.84 -8.88 18.53
C VAL A 77 7.32 -8.07 17.35
N THR A 78 7.77 -6.83 17.24
CA THR A 78 7.36 -5.92 16.15
C THR A 78 8.06 -6.21 14.82
N ASP A 79 9.13 -6.97 14.87
CA ASP A 79 10.01 -7.26 13.76
C ASP A 79 9.57 -8.53 13.02
N ASP A 80 8.93 -8.34 11.86
CA ASP A 80 8.44 -9.45 11.01
C ASP A 80 9.56 -10.41 10.57
N PHE A 81 10.81 -9.95 10.57
CA PHE A 81 11.95 -10.80 10.24
C PHE A 81 12.35 -11.78 11.35
N LEU A 82 11.99 -11.51 12.61
CA LEU A 82 12.28 -12.37 13.77
C LEU A 82 11.12 -13.31 14.07
N LEU A 83 9.90 -12.78 14.10
CA LEU A 83 8.71 -13.55 14.38
C LEU A 83 7.51 -12.89 13.69
N ALA A 84 6.85 -13.61 12.78
CA ALA A 84 5.69 -13.07 12.07
C ALA A 84 4.55 -14.07 11.98
N SER A 85 3.33 -13.54 11.83
CA SER A 85 2.19 -14.35 11.44
C SER A 85 2.20 -14.60 9.94
N LEU A 86 2.35 -15.85 9.52
CA LEU A 86 2.09 -16.32 8.16
C LEU A 86 0.59 -16.46 7.87
N LYS A 87 -0.29 -16.33 8.89
CA LYS A 87 -1.63 -15.86 8.59
C LYS A 87 -1.39 -14.52 7.95
N GLN A 88 -1.60 -14.46 6.63
CA GLN A 88 -1.71 -13.24 5.85
C GLN A 88 -2.35 -12.19 6.76
N GLN A 89 -1.55 -11.38 7.45
CA GLN A 89 -2.03 -10.09 7.90
C GLN A 89 -2.22 -9.43 6.57
N PRO A 90 -3.46 -9.18 6.15
CA PRO A 90 -3.65 -8.56 4.88
C PRO A 90 -3.15 -7.13 5.06
N PHE A 91 -1.87 -6.89 4.77
CA PHE A 91 -1.39 -5.64 4.20
C PHE A 91 -2.17 -5.47 2.89
N GLY A 92 -3.43 -5.06 3.03
CA GLY A 92 -4.51 -5.43 2.11
C GLY A 92 -5.86 -5.25 2.80
N GLY A 93 -6.09 -4.01 3.26
CA GLY A 93 -7.20 -3.58 4.10
C GLY A 93 -8.48 -4.43 4.06
N ALA A 94 -9.02 -4.72 5.25
CA ALA A 94 -10.34 -5.31 5.46
C ALA A 94 -11.34 -4.89 4.38
N ARG A 95 -11.93 -5.87 3.66
CA ARG A 95 -12.89 -5.65 2.56
C ARG A 95 -13.73 -4.41 2.82
N CYS A 96 -13.82 -3.52 1.83
CA CYS A 96 -14.62 -2.31 1.93
C CYS A 96 -16.00 -2.65 2.50
N GLY A 97 -16.25 -2.25 3.76
CA GLY A 97 -17.41 -2.68 4.52
C GLY A 97 -18.71 -2.28 3.82
N PRO A 98 -19.82 -3.00 4.05
CA PRO A 98 -21.09 -2.66 3.41
C PRO A 98 -21.50 -1.21 3.69
N ALA A 99 -21.19 -0.69 4.88
CA ALA A 99 -21.42 0.71 5.25
C ALA A 99 -20.68 1.71 4.35
N THR A 100 -19.41 1.48 4.03
CA THR A 100 -18.64 2.38 3.17
C THR A 100 -19.10 2.33 1.72
N ARG A 101 -19.61 1.18 1.25
CA ARG A 101 -20.22 1.04 -0.08
C ARG A 101 -21.55 1.78 -0.17
N LEU A 102 -22.38 1.66 0.86
CA LEU A 102 -23.64 2.40 0.97
C LEU A 102 -23.38 3.91 0.98
N LEU A 103 -22.41 4.36 1.77
CA LEU A 103 -22.01 5.76 1.83
C LEU A 103 -21.51 6.28 0.47
N ALA A 104 -20.69 5.50 -0.24
CA ALA A 104 -20.25 5.87 -1.59
C ALA A 104 -21.42 6.00 -2.57
N LEU A 105 -22.40 5.09 -2.50
CA LEU A 105 -23.61 5.16 -3.31
C LEU A 105 -24.47 6.38 -2.97
N VAL A 106 -24.67 6.68 -1.68
CA VAL A 106 -25.40 7.88 -1.23
C VAL A 106 -24.70 9.14 -1.74
N LEU A 107 -23.39 9.24 -1.58
CA LEU A 107 -22.61 10.37 -2.10
C LEU A 107 -22.74 10.49 -3.61
N MET A 108 -22.68 9.38 -4.35
CA MET A 108 -22.83 9.37 -5.79
C MET A 108 -24.21 9.88 -6.20
N VAL A 109 -25.30 9.38 -5.61
CA VAL A 109 -26.68 9.80 -5.91
C VAL A 109 -26.88 11.29 -5.61
N VAL A 110 -26.46 11.75 -4.42
CA VAL A 110 -26.60 13.16 -4.00
C VAL A 110 -25.85 14.10 -4.94
N THR A 111 -24.68 13.69 -5.43
CA THR A 111 -23.83 14.53 -6.30
C THR A 111 -24.03 14.28 -7.80
N THR A 112 -24.91 13.36 -8.18
CA THR A 112 -25.27 13.05 -9.58
C THR A 112 -25.78 14.27 -10.37
N PRO A 113 -26.75 15.07 -9.88
CA PRO A 113 -27.23 16.22 -10.67
C PRO A 113 -26.10 17.22 -10.97
N LEU A 114 -25.17 17.35 -10.03
CA LEU A 114 -23.99 18.20 -10.14
C LEU A 114 -22.98 17.66 -11.16
N ALA A 115 -22.75 16.34 -11.15
CA ALA A 115 -21.90 15.67 -12.12
C ALA A 115 -22.49 15.73 -13.55
N LEU A 116 -23.82 15.57 -13.69
CA LEU A 116 -24.49 15.71 -14.99
C LEU A 116 -24.39 17.13 -15.53
N MET A 117 -24.54 18.14 -14.67
CA MET A 117 -24.37 19.54 -15.05
C MET A 117 -22.95 19.83 -15.54
N SER A 118 -21.91 19.31 -14.86
CA SER A 118 -20.52 19.50 -15.28
C SER A 118 -20.19 18.74 -16.57
N MET A 119 -20.75 17.54 -16.79
CA MET A 119 -20.65 16.80 -18.05
C MET A 119 -21.33 17.54 -19.20
N ALA A 120 -22.54 18.06 -18.98
CA ALA A 120 -23.26 18.85 -19.97
C ALA A 120 -22.46 20.10 -20.32
N TRP A 121 -21.94 20.83 -19.32
CA TRP A 121 -21.15 22.03 -19.54
C TRP A 121 -19.84 21.75 -20.31
N SER A 122 -19.10 20.71 -19.92
CA SER A 122 -17.85 20.33 -20.62
C SER A 122 -18.07 19.90 -22.06
N ARG A 123 -19.19 19.24 -22.35
CA ARG A 123 -19.57 18.84 -23.71
C ARG A 123 -20.06 20.01 -24.54
N LEU A 124 -20.93 20.86 -23.98
CA LEU A 124 -21.62 21.93 -24.71
C LEU A 124 -20.74 23.17 -24.89
N ALA A 125 -20.02 23.59 -23.84
CA ALA A 125 -19.21 24.81 -23.89
C ALA A 125 -17.78 24.56 -24.37
N ARG A 126 -17.22 23.36 -24.14
CA ARG A 126 -15.78 23.10 -24.37
C ARG A 126 -15.50 22.00 -25.40
N GLN A 127 -16.52 21.28 -25.89
CA GLN A 127 -16.36 20.13 -26.80
C GLN A 127 -15.28 19.12 -26.37
N ARG A 128 -15.05 18.95 -25.05
CA ARG A 128 -14.06 18.01 -24.53
C ARG A 128 -14.74 16.69 -24.15
N ALA A 129 -13.98 15.59 -24.19
CA ALA A 129 -14.43 14.32 -23.63
C ALA A 129 -14.71 14.50 -22.14
N ALA A 130 -15.90 14.06 -21.68
CA ALA A 130 -16.35 14.19 -20.30
C ALA A 130 -15.48 13.41 -19.29
N PHE A 131 -14.77 12.38 -19.77
CA PHE A 131 -13.92 11.52 -18.94
C PHE A 131 -12.49 11.46 -19.47
N THR A 132 -11.54 11.51 -18.55
CA THR A 132 -10.14 11.16 -18.78
C THR A 132 -9.85 9.81 -18.15
N ARG A 133 -9.15 8.94 -18.88
CA ARG A 133 -8.81 7.58 -18.43
C ARG A 133 -7.34 7.51 -18.05
N THR A 134 -7.05 7.06 -16.84
CA THR A 134 -5.69 6.89 -16.32
C THR A 134 -5.49 5.45 -15.87
N LEU A 135 -4.42 4.80 -16.33
CA LEU A 135 -4.07 3.46 -15.88
C LEU A 135 -3.36 3.53 -14.52
N VAL A 136 -3.90 2.83 -13.54
CA VAL A 136 -3.40 2.83 -12.16
C VAL A 136 -3.31 1.43 -11.60
N ILE A 137 -2.50 1.29 -10.57
CA ILE A 137 -2.33 0.08 -9.78
C ILE A 137 -3.30 0.15 -8.62
N LEU A 138 -4.16 -0.87 -8.52
CA LEU A 138 -5.01 -1.09 -7.36
C LEU A 138 -4.46 -2.31 -6.63
N PRO A 139 -3.92 -2.15 -5.41
CA PRO A 139 -3.59 -3.29 -4.56
C PRO A 139 -4.84 -4.16 -4.38
N PRO A 140 -4.78 -5.48 -4.65
CA PRO A 140 -5.94 -6.34 -4.50
C PRO A 140 -6.43 -6.32 -3.04
N PRO A 141 -7.73 -6.21 -2.77
CA PRO A 141 -8.26 -6.42 -1.43
C PRO A 141 -8.04 -7.88 -1.03
N GLY A 142 -7.03 -8.14 -0.20
CA GLY A 142 -6.79 -9.44 0.42
C GLY A 142 -6.17 -10.51 -0.47
N THR A 143 -5.40 -10.16 -1.50
CA THR A 143 -4.65 -11.13 -2.31
C THR A 143 -3.23 -10.65 -2.57
N GLN A 144 -2.24 -11.36 -2.00
CA GLN A 144 -0.81 -11.19 -2.29
C GLN A 144 -0.44 -11.87 -3.62
N ASP A 145 -1.18 -11.60 -4.70
CA ASP A 145 -0.65 -11.97 -6.01
C ASP A 145 0.28 -10.86 -6.48
N ARG A 146 1.55 -11.23 -6.71
CA ARG A 146 2.64 -10.41 -7.28
C ARG A 146 2.31 -9.84 -8.68
N TYR A 147 1.11 -10.09 -9.21
CA TYR A 147 0.61 -9.46 -10.41
C TYR A 147 -0.07 -8.15 -10.06
N THR A 148 0.69 -7.07 -10.20
CA THR A 148 0.22 -5.69 -10.21
C THR A 148 -0.90 -5.52 -11.23
N ARG A 149 -2.16 -5.74 -10.83
CA ARG A 149 -3.31 -5.59 -11.72
C ARG A 149 -3.51 -4.11 -12.01
N THR A 150 -3.22 -3.72 -13.24
CA THR A 150 -3.52 -2.37 -13.71
C THR A 150 -5.00 -2.28 -14.03
N ALA A 151 -5.66 -1.25 -13.49
CA ALA A 151 -7.07 -0.97 -13.74
C ALA A 151 -7.22 0.46 -14.28
N PRO A 152 -8.17 0.68 -15.21
CA PRO A 152 -8.44 2.01 -15.73
C PRO A 152 -9.29 2.83 -14.75
N LEU A 153 -8.74 3.91 -14.22
CA LEU A 153 -9.46 4.89 -13.41
C LEU A 153 -10.01 5.99 -14.32
N HIS A 154 -11.22 6.45 -14.03
CA HIS A 154 -11.87 7.53 -14.77
C HIS A 154 -11.94 8.77 -13.90
N ALA A 155 -11.58 9.91 -14.46
CA ALA A 155 -11.74 11.22 -13.85
C ALA A 155 -12.65 12.09 -14.73
N LEU A 156 -13.46 12.95 -14.11
CA LEU A 156 -14.25 13.95 -14.80
C LEU A 156 -13.35 15.06 -15.34
N ASN A 157 -13.51 15.36 -16.61
CA ASN A 157 -12.81 16.45 -17.27
C ASN A 157 -13.51 17.79 -16.99
N GLY A 158 -12.75 18.88 -16.89
CA GLY A 158 -13.28 20.23 -16.65
C GLY A 158 -13.62 20.57 -15.19
N MET A 159 -13.36 19.65 -14.25
CA MET A 159 -13.46 19.89 -12.81
C MET A 159 -12.08 19.73 -12.16
N ARG A 160 -11.69 20.65 -11.27
CA ARG A 160 -10.45 20.54 -10.49
C ARG A 160 -10.71 19.97 -9.09
N GLY A 161 -9.65 19.50 -8.46
CA GLY A 161 -9.67 18.99 -7.09
C GLY A 161 -10.40 17.66 -6.93
N LEU A 162 -10.96 17.45 -5.75
CA LEU A 162 -11.55 16.17 -5.32
C LEU A 162 -12.76 15.75 -6.16
N PHE A 163 -13.57 16.69 -6.66
CA PHE A 163 -14.78 16.35 -7.44
C PHE A 163 -14.48 15.71 -8.80
N SER A 164 -13.29 15.96 -9.37
CA SER A 164 -12.84 15.27 -10.59
C SER A 164 -12.84 13.74 -10.43
N ARG A 165 -12.80 13.25 -9.18
CA ARG A 165 -12.69 11.85 -8.80
C ARG A 165 -14.06 11.21 -8.51
N TRP A 166 -15.14 11.93 -8.78
CA TRP A 166 -16.50 11.42 -8.63
C TRP A 166 -16.75 10.05 -9.31
N PRO A 167 -16.24 9.75 -10.52
CA PRO A 167 -16.44 8.44 -11.15
C PRO A 167 -15.77 7.29 -10.39
N GLU A 168 -14.79 7.59 -9.52
CA GLU A 168 -14.13 6.60 -8.67
C GLU A 168 -15.08 6.07 -7.58
N LEU A 169 -16.12 6.82 -7.18
CA LEU A 169 -17.14 6.36 -6.22
C LEU A 169 -17.88 5.10 -6.70
N TRP A 170 -18.08 4.97 -8.01
CA TRP A 170 -18.67 3.76 -8.61
C TRP A 170 -17.82 2.52 -8.35
N ARG A 171 -16.48 2.66 -8.38
CA ARG A 171 -15.56 1.56 -8.07
C ARG A 171 -15.60 1.17 -6.59
N VAL A 172 -15.83 2.14 -5.70
CA VAL A 172 -16.04 1.87 -4.27
C VAL A 172 -17.31 1.07 -4.05
N TRP A 173 -18.41 1.43 -4.70
CA TRP A 173 -19.67 0.69 -4.62
C TRP A 173 -19.53 -0.76 -5.11
N ARG A 174 -18.83 -0.98 -6.24
CA ARG A 174 -18.48 -2.34 -6.73
C ARG A 174 -17.55 -3.12 -5.81
N GLY A 175 -16.93 -2.46 -4.83
CA GLY A 175 -15.99 -3.06 -3.88
C GLY A 175 -14.57 -3.25 -4.44
N GLU A 176 -14.23 -2.56 -5.53
CA GLU A 176 -12.89 -2.60 -6.13
C GLU A 176 -11.92 -1.62 -5.45
N MET A 177 -12.44 -0.58 -4.80
CA MET A 177 -11.68 0.46 -4.10
C MET A 177 -12.31 0.80 -2.76
N HIS A 178 -11.57 1.51 -1.91
CA HIS A 178 -12.06 2.02 -0.65
C HIS A 178 -12.46 3.49 -0.77
N LEU A 179 -13.33 3.94 0.14
CA LEU A 179 -13.68 5.36 0.23
C LEU A 179 -12.48 6.17 0.72
N VAL A 180 -11.78 5.67 1.75
CA VAL A 180 -10.58 6.28 2.33
C VAL A 180 -9.40 5.33 2.22
N GLY A 181 -8.27 5.81 1.75
CA GLY A 181 -7.07 5.01 1.49
C GLY A 181 -5.96 5.79 0.79
N ASN A 182 -4.87 5.09 0.45
CA ASN A 182 -3.77 5.70 -0.29
C ASN A 182 -4.20 5.96 -1.74
N ARG A 183 -3.62 6.99 -2.36
CA ARG A 183 -3.97 7.34 -3.74
C ARG A 183 -3.53 6.20 -4.67
N PRO A 184 -4.35 5.79 -5.65
CA PRO A 184 -3.90 4.87 -6.67
C PRO A 184 -2.77 5.51 -7.49
N LEU A 185 -1.68 4.77 -7.70
CA LEU A 185 -0.50 5.22 -8.45
C LEU A 185 -0.52 4.67 -9.87
N THR A 186 0.05 5.42 -10.81
CA THR A 186 0.31 4.89 -12.16
C THR A 186 1.45 3.87 -12.10
N PRO A 187 1.53 2.92 -13.04
CA PRO A 187 2.65 1.97 -13.09
C PRO A 187 4.02 2.66 -13.14
N ALA A 188 4.12 3.74 -13.90
CA ALA A 188 5.35 4.54 -13.98
C ALA A 188 5.74 5.13 -12.61
N ARG A 189 4.78 5.64 -11.82
CA ARG A 189 5.05 6.19 -10.48
C ARG A 189 5.34 5.10 -9.46
N ALA A 190 4.66 3.96 -9.55
CA ALA A 190 4.95 2.86 -8.64
C ALA A 190 6.34 2.26 -8.88
N ALA A 191 6.83 2.28 -10.12
CA ALA A 191 8.19 1.84 -10.43
C ALA A 191 9.28 2.80 -9.89
N LEU A 192 8.91 4.03 -9.53
CA LEU A 192 9.83 5.00 -8.91
C LEU A 192 9.94 4.82 -7.39
N LEU A 193 9.08 4.00 -6.77
CA LEU A 193 9.17 3.68 -5.35
C LEU A 193 10.39 2.78 -5.15
N GLY A 194 11.45 3.35 -4.59
CA GLY A 194 12.74 2.69 -4.41
C GLY A 194 12.85 2.04 -3.04
N ASP A 195 12.51 2.79 -1.99
CA ASP A 195 12.78 2.40 -0.60
C ASP A 195 11.64 1.54 0.01
N GLU A 196 11.96 0.74 1.02
CA GLU A 196 10.98 -0.09 1.74
C GLU A 196 9.88 0.78 2.38
N PHE A 197 10.25 1.96 2.88
CA PHE A 197 9.31 2.95 3.40
C PHE A 197 8.33 3.45 2.32
N GLU A 198 8.81 3.69 1.11
CA GLU A 198 7.97 4.14 -0.01
C GLU A 198 7.02 3.02 -0.47
N GLN A 199 7.47 1.77 -0.42
CA GLN A 199 6.64 0.60 -0.74
C GLN A 199 5.46 0.42 0.23
N LEU A 200 5.52 0.95 1.45
CA LEU A 200 4.37 1.00 2.37
C LEU A 200 3.15 1.70 1.77
N TRP A 201 3.34 2.57 0.77
CA TRP A 201 2.26 3.17 -0.01
C TRP A 201 1.34 2.09 -0.60
N LEU A 202 1.94 1.09 -1.24
CA LEU A 202 1.25 0.01 -1.96
C LEU A 202 0.70 -1.06 -1.01
N GLY A 203 1.24 -1.17 0.20
CA GLY A 203 0.74 -2.06 1.25
C GLY A 203 -0.65 -1.69 1.78
N CYS A 204 -1.17 -0.51 1.41
CA CYS A 204 -2.49 -0.05 1.81
C CYS A 204 -3.51 -0.06 0.69
N SER A 205 -4.78 -0.28 1.06
CA SER A 205 -5.90 -0.26 0.13
C SER A 205 -6.03 1.10 -0.58
N ALA A 206 -6.23 1.08 -1.90
CA ALA A 206 -6.44 2.28 -2.69
C ALA A 206 -7.77 2.97 -2.34
N GLY A 207 -7.72 4.29 -2.15
CA GLY A 207 -8.85 5.12 -1.72
C GLY A 207 -9.20 6.24 -2.70
N VAL A 208 -10.47 6.64 -2.71
CA VAL A 208 -10.92 7.88 -3.39
C VAL A 208 -10.38 9.11 -2.65
N PHE A 209 -10.53 9.12 -1.32
CA PHE A 209 -9.99 10.14 -0.43
C PHE A 209 -8.75 9.61 0.28
N SER A 210 -7.74 10.46 0.39
CA SER A 210 -6.45 10.16 1.03
C SER A 210 -6.08 11.23 2.05
N LEU A 211 -5.16 10.90 2.95
CA LEU A 211 -4.65 11.88 3.90
C LEU A 211 -3.96 13.07 3.19
N ALA A 212 -3.30 12.83 2.06
CA ALA A 212 -2.68 13.88 1.25
C ALA A 212 -3.71 14.91 0.71
N ASP A 213 -4.96 14.49 0.48
CA ASP A 213 -6.03 15.38 0.02
C ASP A 213 -6.50 16.35 1.14
N VAL A 214 -6.24 16.00 2.41
CA VAL A 214 -6.50 16.90 3.54
C VAL A 214 -5.51 18.06 3.55
N ALA A 215 -4.24 17.77 3.25
CA ALA A 215 -3.17 18.75 3.31
C ALA A 215 -3.15 19.69 2.10
N ASN A 216 -3.22 19.19 0.85
CA ASN A 216 -3.00 20.07 -0.30
C ASN A 216 -3.50 19.55 -1.68
N ASP A 217 -4.72 18.98 -1.77
CA ASP A 217 -5.30 18.34 -2.98
C ASP A 217 -4.39 17.26 -3.66
N GLY A 218 -3.27 16.92 -3.02
CA GLY A 218 -2.30 15.87 -3.36
C GLY A 218 -1.63 15.98 -4.73
N LEU A 219 -1.62 17.15 -5.39
CA LEU A 219 -1.18 17.29 -6.79
C LEU A 219 0.17 18.01 -6.97
N GLN A 220 0.62 18.79 -5.99
CA GLN A 220 1.78 19.67 -6.18
C GLN A 220 3.08 19.16 -5.52
N ASP A 221 2.97 18.39 -4.43
CA ASP A 221 4.11 17.93 -3.66
C ASP A 221 4.10 16.40 -3.52
N HIS A 222 5.06 15.75 -4.20
CA HIS A 222 5.17 14.29 -4.22
C HIS A 222 5.71 13.74 -2.89
N GLU A 223 6.69 14.41 -2.29
CA GLU A 223 7.32 13.98 -1.04
C GLU A 223 6.34 14.09 0.12
N ALA A 224 5.59 15.19 0.21
CA ALA A 224 4.54 15.32 1.21
C ALA A 224 3.45 14.26 1.03
N ALA A 225 3.09 13.92 -0.22
CA ALA A 225 2.13 12.86 -0.48
C ALA A 225 2.65 11.49 -0.04
N LEU A 226 3.95 11.20 -0.23
CA LEU A 226 4.63 9.98 0.23
C LEU A 226 4.60 9.88 1.75
N ALA A 227 5.00 10.94 2.45
CA ALA A 227 4.96 11.00 3.90
C ALA A 227 3.54 10.77 4.45
N HIS A 228 2.52 11.37 3.84
CA HIS A 228 1.13 11.14 4.25
C HIS A 228 0.65 9.72 3.98
N ALA A 229 1.06 9.10 2.87
CA ALA A 229 0.67 7.75 2.53
C ALA A 229 1.32 6.70 3.45
N ALA A 230 2.60 6.89 3.79
CA ALA A 230 3.32 6.04 4.73
C ALA A 230 2.83 6.25 6.17
N TYR A 231 2.52 7.50 6.56
CA TYR A 231 1.92 7.75 7.87
C TYR A 231 0.53 7.11 7.99
N TYR A 232 -0.30 7.21 6.94
CA TYR A 232 -1.61 6.59 6.92
C TYR A 232 -1.54 5.06 6.95
N SER A 233 -0.53 4.46 6.31
CA SER A 233 -0.40 2.99 6.30
C SER A 233 -0.10 2.43 7.68
N VAL A 234 0.69 3.15 8.49
CA VAL A 234 1.03 2.76 9.87
C VAL A 234 -0.10 3.10 10.85
N GLN A 235 -0.68 4.31 10.79
CA GLN A 235 -1.66 4.78 11.79
C GLN A 235 -3.12 4.56 11.40
N ARG A 236 -3.39 3.52 10.60
CA ARG A 236 -4.73 3.25 10.09
C ARG A 236 -5.69 2.92 11.23
N SER A 237 -6.70 3.77 11.42
CA SER A 237 -7.78 3.55 12.38
C SER A 237 -9.12 4.03 11.83
N PHE A 238 -10.22 3.52 12.40
CA PHE A 238 -11.57 3.98 12.05
C PHE A 238 -11.73 5.50 12.22
N TRP A 239 -11.21 6.04 13.33
CA TRP A 239 -11.24 7.47 13.63
C TRP A 239 -10.41 8.31 12.66
N MET A 240 -9.23 7.82 12.25
CA MET A 240 -8.43 8.48 11.21
C MET A 240 -9.21 8.56 9.89
N ASN A 241 -9.88 7.47 9.49
CA ASN A 241 -10.67 7.45 8.27
C ASN A 241 -11.84 8.43 8.31
N LEU A 242 -12.56 8.48 9.44
CA LEU A 242 -13.66 9.42 9.64
C LEU A 242 -13.15 10.87 9.60
N ARG A 243 -11.99 11.16 10.21
CA ARG A 243 -11.38 12.50 10.20
C ARG A 243 -10.97 12.93 8.79
N ILE A 244 -10.37 12.03 8.00
CA ILE A 244 -10.02 12.30 6.60
C ILE A 244 -11.29 12.61 5.81
N LEU A 245 -12.30 11.73 5.92
CA LEU A 245 -13.57 11.89 5.23
C LEU A 245 -14.25 13.23 5.57
N MET A 246 -14.38 13.57 6.86
CA MET A 246 -15.03 14.80 7.29
C MET A 246 -14.32 16.07 6.81
N ARG A 247 -13.00 16.02 6.55
CA ARG A 247 -12.25 17.14 5.99
C ARG A 247 -12.31 17.20 4.46
N CYS A 248 -12.39 16.05 3.79
CA CYS A 248 -12.49 15.97 2.34
C CYS A 248 -13.92 16.20 1.83
N LEU A 249 -14.95 15.83 2.59
CA LEU A 249 -16.35 15.87 2.15
C LEU A 249 -16.83 17.29 1.82
N PRO A 250 -16.59 18.32 2.65
CA PRO A 250 -16.97 19.69 2.30
C PRO A 250 -16.27 20.15 1.03
N ARG A 251 -14.98 19.81 0.86
CA ARG A 251 -14.19 20.16 -0.33
C ARG A 251 -14.68 19.45 -1.59
N PHE A 252 -15.17 18.21 -1.45
CA PHE A 252 -15.77 17.44 -2.53
C PHE A 252 -17.09 18.07 -2.98
N LEU A 253 -17.89 18.58 -2.04
CA LEU A 253 -19.18 19.23 -2.33
C LEU A 253 -19.02 20.67 -2.84
N THR A 254 -17.97 21.38 -2.41
CA THR A 254 -17.65 22.71 -2.95
C THR A 254 -17.02 22.56 -4.33
N LEU A 255 -17.82 22.76 -5.38
CA LEU A 255 -17.31 22.88 -6.74
C LEU A 255 -16.33 24.04 -6.80
N ARG A 256 -15.05 23.74 -7.06
CA ARG A 256 -14.12 24.74 -7.56
C ARG A 256 -14.09 24.65 -9.08
N PRO A 257 -14.80 25.55 -9.80
CA PRO A 257 -14.65 25.62 -11.25
C PRO A 257 -13.18 25.91 -11.56
N GLU A 258 -12.74 25.39 -12.70
CA GLU A 258 -11.40 25.65 -13.21
C GLU A 258 -11.25 27.15 -13.46
N HIS A 259 -10.54 27.86 -12.57
CA HIS A 259 -10.05 29.19 -12.89
C HIS A 259 -8.80 28.99 -13.76
N ASP A 260 -8.82 29.53 -14.97
CA ASP A 260 -7.69 29.56 -15.92
C ASP A 260 -6.52 30.37 -15.33
N GLY A 261 -5.89 29.83 -14.29
CA GLY A 261 -4.54 30.18 -13.92
C GLY A 261 -3.61 29.38 -14.82
N SER A 262 -3.13 30.04 -15.86
CA SER A 262 -2.00 29.65 -16.70
C SER A 262 -0.93 28.92 -15.85
N VAL A 263 -0.92 27.59 -15.91
CA VAL A 263 0.30 26.84 -15.62
C VAL A 263 0.95 26.66 -16.98
N ALA A 264 1.82 27.63 -17.28
CA ALA A 264 2.76 27.52 -18.36
C ALA A 264 3.35 26.12 -18.32
N SER A 265 3.10 25.41 -19.43
CA SER A 265 3.85 24.23 -19.83
C SER A 265 5.32 24.55 -19.62
N THR A 266 5.92 24.03 -18.56
CA THR A 266 7.37 23.86 -18.47
C THR A 266 7.70 22.75 -19.46
N ALA A 267 7.59 23.10 -20.73
CA ALA A 267 8.17 22.39 -21.82
C ALA A 267 9.64 22.25 -21.48
N ILE A 268 10.04 21.00 -21.36
CA ILE A 268 11.41 20.52 -21.34
C ILE A 268 12.17 21.27 -22.44
N LYS A 269 12.87 22.33 -22.06
CA LYS A 269 13.89 22.96 -22.89
C LYS A 269 15.10 22.06 -22.73
N THR A 270 15.14 21.00 -23.54
CA THR A 270 16.38 20.26 -23.80
C THR A 270 17.42 21.27 -24.22
N HIS A 271 18.38 21.50 -23.32
CA HIS A 271 19.55 22.32 -23.54
C HIS A 271 20.43 21.57 -24.55
N ASN A 272 20.27 21.88 -25.84
CA ASN A 272 21.34 21.70 -26.81
C ASN A 272 22.32 22.87 -26.60
N ALA A 273 23.43 22.59 -25.94
CA ALA A 273 24.70 23.30 -26.03
C ALA A 273 25.75 22.18 -26.02
N CYS A 274 26.35 21.75 -27.13
CA CYS A 274 27.25 22.53 -28.00
C CYS A 274 28.35 23.23 -27.17
N HIS A 275 29.36 22.44 -26.80
CA HIS A 275 30.77 22.83 -26.68
C HIS A 275 31.52 21.70 -27.42
N ALA A 276 32.08 21.97 -28.60
CA ALA A 276 33.39 22.59 -28.82
C ALA A 276 34.51 21.67 -28.36
#